data_AF-A0A090SML3-F1
#
_entry.id   AF-A0A090SML3-F1
#
_cell.length_a   1.000
_cell.length_b   1.000
_cell.length_c   1.000
_cell.angle_alpha   90.00
_cell.angle_beta   90.00
_cell.angle_gamma   90.00
#
_symmetry.space_group_name_H-M   'P 1'
#
loop_
_entity.id
_entity.type
_entity.pdbx_description
1 polymer ?
#
loop_
_entity_poly.entity_id
_entity_poly.type
_entity_poly.pdbx_seq_one_letter_code
_entity_poly.pdbx_strand_id
1 'polypeptide(L)'
;MKTLVCEQPHQMRYTEKAMPAVLPNELLVKVAAVGICGTDIHAFTGNQPFFSYPRVLGHELCGEVTEMGASVSGDFQVGDKSH
;
A
#
# COMPACT_ATOMS: atom_id res chain seq x y z
N MET A 1 10.96 1.65 5.71
CA MET A 1 10.40 0.46 5.02
C MET A 1 10.87 0.37 3.58
N LYS A 2 11.06 -0.86 3.11
CA LYS A 2 11.28 -1.18 1.70
C LYS A 2 10.01 -0.91 0.90
N THR A 3 10.11 -0.30 -0.26
CA THR A 3 8.96 0.10 -1.09
C THR A 3 9.30 -0.05 -2.56
N LEU A 4 8.39 -0.65 -3.33
CA LEU A 4 8.46 -0.71 -4.78
C LEU A 4 7.55 0.36 -5.38
N VAL A 5 8.12 1.27 -6.16
CA VAL A 5 7.41 2.43 -6.73
C VAL A 5 7.46 2.34 -8.25
N CYS A 6 6.32 2.49 -8.92
CA CYS A 6 6.27 2.74 -10.35
C CYS A 6 6.52 4.24 -10.58
N GLU A 7 7.68 4.59 -11.15
CA GLU A 7 8.08 5.99 -11.35
C GLU A 7 7.49 6.59 -12.62
N GLN A 8 7.32 5.75 -13.64
CA GLN A 8 6.72 6.04 -14.93
C GLN A 8 6.43 4.69 -15.63
N PRO A 9 5.69 4.67 -16.74
CA PRO A 9 5.44 3.43 -17.48
C PRO A 9 6.73 2.64 -17.73
N HIS A 10 6.67 1.34 -17.49
CA HIS A 10 7.77 0.38 -17.61
C HIS A 10 8.95 0.57 -16.64
N GLN A 11 8.87 1.47 -15.67
CA GLN A 11 9.93 1.72 -14.70
C GLN A 11 9.47 1.49 -13.26
N MET A 12 9.99 0.42 -12.65
CA MET A 12 9.88 0.19 -11.21
C MET A 12 11.18 0.56 -10.51
N ARG A 13 11.09 1.26 -9.38
CA ARG A 13 12.20 1.54 -8.48
C ARG A 13 11.95 0.91 -7.13
N TYR A 14 12.89 0.08 -6.68
CA TYR A 14 12.95 -0.38 -5.31
C TYR A 14 13.73 0.63 -4.47
N THR A 15 13.11 1.12 -3.40
CA THR A 15 13.67 2.19 -2.56
C THR A 15 13.35 1.94 -1.08
N GLU A 16 14.05 2.65 -0.20
CA GLU A 16 13.71 2.73 1.21
C GLU A 16 13.02 4.07 1.51
N LYS A 17 11.94 4.02 2.28
CA LYS A 17 11.20 5.19 2.77
C LYS A 17 11.15 5.18 4.29
N ALA A 18 10.91 6.33 4.92
CA ALA A 18 10.56 6.35 6.34
C ALA A 18 9.26 5.56 6.60
N MET A 19 9.09 5.05 7.81
CA MET A 19 7.76 4.56 8.22
C MET A 19 6.79 5.75 8.24
N PRO A 20 5.57 5.62 7.69
CA PRO A 20 4.58 6.67 7.80
C PRO A 20 4.13 6.82 9.25
N ALA A 21 3.79 8.05 9.64
CA ALA A 21 3.11 8.31 10.90
C ALA A 21 1.60 8.05 10.72
N VAL A 22 0.96 7.50 11.74
CA VAL A 22 -0.48 7.18 11.71
C VAL A 22 -1.29 8.42 12.06
N LEU A 23 -2.19 8.83 11.17
CA LEU A 23 -3.13 9.91 11.46
C LEU A 23 -4.32 9.41 12.29
N PRO A 24 -5.10 10.29 12.94
CA PRO A 24 -6.14 9.88 13.89
C PRO A 24 -7.16 8.88 13.35
N ASN A 25 -7.46 8.88 12.05
CA ASN A 25 -8.47 8.01 11.43
C ASN A 25 -7.86 6.89 10.57
N GLU A 26 -6.58 6.55 10.77
CA GLU A 26 -5.85 5.58 9.94
C GLU A 26 -5.43 4.34 10.74
N LEU A 27 -5.21 3.24 10.01
CA LEU A 27 -4.55 2.04 10.49
C LEU A 27 -3.18 1.92 9.82
N LEU A 28 -2.14 1.55 10.57
CA LEU A 28 -0.89 1.13 9.98
C LEU A 28 -0.86 -0.38 9.81
N VAL A 29 -0.88 -0.83 8.57
CA VAL A 29 -0.85 -2.25 8.24
C VAL A 29 0.56 -2.65 7.80
N LYS A 30 1.12 -3.66 8.47
CA LYS A 30 2.32 -4.35 8.01
C LYS A 30 1.91 -5.36 6.94
N VAL A 31 2.24 -5.03 5.69
CA VAL A 31 1.98 -5.89 4.53
C VAL A 31 2.79 -7.18 4.63
N ALA A 32 2.12 -8.33 4.55
CA ALA A 32 2.74 -9.65 4.51
C ALA A 32 2.93 -10.15 3.08
N ALA A 33 1.90 -9.97 2.24
CA ALA A 33 1.96 -10.29 0.81
C ALA A 33 1.06 -9.33 0.01
N VAL A 34 1.37 -9.22 -1.28
CA VAL A 34 0.59 -8.46 -2.27
C VAL A 34 0.45 -9.30 -3.53
N GLY A 35 -0.78 -9.44 -4.02
CA GLY A 35 -1.10 -10.00 -5.33
C GLY A 35 -0.85 -9.00 -6.45
N ILE A 36 -0.67 -9.51 -7.66
CA ILE A 36 -0.57 -8.69 -8.87
C ILE A 36 -1.84 -8.90 -9.67
N CYS A 37 -2.58 -7.82 -9.88
CA CYS A 37 -3.81 -7.80 -10.67
C CYS A 37 -3.55 -7.20 -12.06
N GLY A 38 -4.46 -7.42 -13.00
CA GLY A 38 -4.42 -6.80 -14.34
C GLY A 38 -4.37 -5.26 -14.27
N THR A 39 -4.98 -4.65 -13.25
CA THR A 39 -4.90 -3.21 -13.01
C THR A 39 -3.48 -2.74 -12.68
N ASP A 40 -2.68 -3.53 -11.95
CA ASP A 40 -1.28 -3.19 -11.69
C ASP A 40 -0.45 -3.27 -12.99
N ILE A 41 -0.77 -4.23 -13.87
CA ILE A 41 -0.16 -4.33 -15.20
C ILE A 41 -0.52 -3.11 -16.05
N HIS A 42 -1.79 -2.71 -16.12
CA HIS A 42 -2.21 -1.52 -16.86
C HIS A 42 -1.55 -0.24 -16.32
N ALA A 43 -1.43 -0.12 -15.00
CA ALA A 43 -0.69 0.96 -14.36
C ALA A 43 0.82 0.89 -14.69
N PHE A 44 1.42 -0.29 -14.72
CA PHE A 44 2.82 -0.43 -15.11
C PHE A 44 3.05 -0.08 -16.58
N THR A 45 2.12 -0.39 -17.49
CA THR A 45 2.26 -0.12 -18.93
C THR A 45 1.75 1.26 -19.37
N GLY A 46 1.30 2.13 -18.45
CA GLY A 46 0.80 3.46 -18.81
C GLY A 46 -0.60 3.50 -19.43
N ASN A 47 -1.36 2.40 -19.34
CA ASN A 47 -2.68 2.26 -19.95
C ASN A 47 -3.85 2.40 -18.96
N GLN A 48 -3.57 2.84 -17.73
CA GLN A 48 -4.61 3.07 -16.74
C GLN A 48 -5.04 4.56 -16.74
N PRO A 49 -6.25 4.91 -17.21
CA PRO A 49 -6.76 6.27 -17.11
C PRO A 49 -6.81 6.77 -15.66
N PHE A 50 -6.59 8.07 -15.47
CA PHE A 50 -6.58 8.76 -14.16
C PHE A 50 -5.52 8.26 -13.18
N PHE A 51 -4.42 7.70 -13.69
CA PHE A 51 -3.29 7.26 -12.90
C PHE A 51 -2.14 8.28 -12.94
N SER A 52 -1.66 8.70 -11.76
CA SER A 52 -0.52 9.63 -11.64
C SER A 52 0.70 8.90 -11.11
N TYR A 53 1.85 9.17 -11.73
CA TYR A 53 3.15 8.69 -11.27
C TYR A 53 3.88 9.80 -10.49
N PRO A 54 4.80 9.46 -9.57
CA PRO A 54 5.16 8.11 -9.13
C PRO A 54 4.11 7.51 -8.17
N ARG A 55 3.92 6.18 -8.19
CA ARG A 55 2.93 5.51 -7.34
C ARG A 55 3.39 4.13 -6.85
N VAL A 56 3.03 3.79 -5.62
CA VAL A 56 3.15 2.41 -5.09
C VAL A 56 1.97 1.61 -5.61
N LEU A 57 2.24 0.48 -6.26
CA LEU A 57 1.22 -0.43 -6.81
C LEU A 57 0.85 -1.51 -5.78
N GLY A 58 -0.14 -2.34 -6.12
CA GLY A 58 -0.65 -3.39 -5.26
C GLY A 58 -1.88 -2.93 -4.48
N HIS A 59 -2.99 -3.60 -4.73
CA HIS A 59 -4.29 -3.34 -4.10
C HIS A 59 -4.99 -4.64 -3.63
N GLU A 60 -4.33 -5.78 -3.83
CA GLU A 60 -4.74 -7.09 -3.34
C GLU A 60 -3.74 -7.52 -2.27
N LEU A 61 -3.94 -7.11 -1.02
CA LEU A 61 -2.94 -7.30 0.04
C LEU A 61 -3.51 -8.03 1.25
N CYS A 62 -2.64 -8.78 1.93
CA CYS A 62 -2.89 -9.26 3.28
C CYS A 62 -1.81 -8.72 4.24
N GLY A 63 -2.18 -8.54 5.50
CA GLY A 63 -1.29 -7.95 6.48
C GLY A 63 -1.84 -7.94 7.89
N GLU A 64 -1.11 -7.29 8.78
CA GLU A 64 -1.42 -7.18 10.20
C GLU A 64 -1.49 -5.72 10.62
N VAL A 65 -2.51 -5.35 11.40
CA VAL A 65 -2.61 -4.02 12.01
C VAL A 65 -1.53 -3.88 13.09
N THR A 66 -0.64 -2.91 12.93
CA THR A 66 0.49 -2.66 13.86
C THR A 66 0.32 -1.41 14.71
N GLU A 67 -0.48 -0.44 14.25
CA GLU A 67 -0.78 0.79 14.98
C GLU A 67 -2.14 1.34 14.53
N MET A 68 -2.82 2.05 15.43
CA MET A 68 -4.12 2.65 15.18
C MET A 68 -4.11 4.13 15.57
N GLY A 69 -4.72 4.96 14.73
CA GLY A 69 -4.99 6.34 15.05
C GLY A 69 -5.98 6.48 16.21
N ALA A 70 -5.83 7.55 16.99
CA ALA A 70 -6.62 7.78 18.21
C ALA A 70 -8.14 7.95 17.99
N SER A 71 -8.58 8.18 16.75
CA SER A 71 -9.98 8.37 16.38
C SER A 71 -10.54 7.20 15.57
N VAL A 72 -9.76 6.14 15.34
CA VAL A 72 -10.27 4.90 14.76
C VAL A 72 -11.30 4.31 15.71
N SER A 73 -12.50 4.05 15.19
CA SER A 73 -13.61 3.44 15.89
C SER A 73 -14.11 2.23 15.11
N GLY A 74 -14.76 1.28 15.79
CA GLY A 74 -15.16 -0.01 15.23
C GLY A 74 -14.37 -1.17 15.82
N ASP A 75 -14.40 -2.32 15.14
CA ASP A 75 -13.91 -3.60 15.67
C ASP A 75 -12.44 -3.92 15.33
N PHE A 76 -11.66 -2.92 14.91
CA PHE A 76 -10.24 -3.12 14.63
C PHE A 76 -9.40 -3.10 15.91
N GLN A 77 -8.39 -3.97 15.97
CA GLN A 77 -7.41 -4.06 17.04
C GLN A 77 -6.01 -4.22 16.47
N VAL A 78 -5.01 -3.72 17.22
CA VAL A 78 -3.61 -4.05 16.93
C VAL A 78 -3.43 -5.57 17.04
N GLY A 79 -2.83 -6.17 16.02
CA GLY A 79 -2.67 -7.62 15.87
C GLY A 79 -3.72 -8.29 14.98
N ASP A 80 -4.78 -7.57 14.57
CA ASP A 80 -5.74 -8.08 13.60
C ASP A 80 -5.07 -8.39 12.27
N LYS A 81 -5.47 -9.50 11.65
CA LYS A 81 -4.93 -9.97 10.38
C LYS A 81 -6.01 -10.03 9.32
N SER A 82 -5.71 -9.48 8.15
CA SER A 82 -6.48 -9.82 6.96
C SER A 82 -5.97 -11.13 6.38
N HIS A 83 -6.91 -11.97 5.96
CA HIS A 83 -6.64 -13.23 5.27
C HIS A 83 -6.57 -13.03 3.76
#